data_AF-A0A1G9YDX4-F1
#
_entry.id   AF-A0A1G9YDX4-F1
#
_cell.length_a   1.000
_cell.length_b   1.000
_cell.length_c   1.000
_cell.angle_alpha   90.00
_cell.angle_beta   90.00
_cell.angle_gamma   90.00
#
_symmetry.space_group_name_H-M   'P 1'
#
loop_
_entity.id
_entity.type
_entity.pdbx_description
1 polymer ?
#
loop_
_entity_poly.entity_id
_entity_poly.type
_entity_poly.pdbx_seq_one_letter_code
_entity_poly.pdbx_strand_id
1 'polypeptide(L)'
;MKRPVLDSRKNVVMAVIGAYPGGREYASADLGMPIKKFDNQAYENAGSRPLTDVHIHRLEQVAGTTFLADYIASMYGGMFVPLSLPENLDNVELYSRSLKASAKRGKVDQIMSAALDDGVIEKREADAIIAALLTYMSARYSEVFATIQLYSQRTVQ
;
A
#
# COMPACT_ATOMS: atom_id res chain seq x y z
N MET A 1 -6.70 12.97 -2.37
CA MET A 1 -7.32 11.91 -3.20
C MET A 1 -7.85 10.84 -2.25
N LYS A 2 -9.16 10.57 -2.23
CA LYS A 2 -9.75 9.50 -1.40
C LYS A 2 -9.21 8.17 -1.94
N ARG A 3 -8.38 7.45 -1.18
CA ARG A 3 -8.06 6.05 -1.53
C ARG A 3 -9.30 5.25 -1.15
N PRO A 4 -10.06 4.68 -2.10
CA PRO A 4 -11.15 3.79 -1.74
C PRO A 4 -10.57 2.62 -0.95
N VAL A 5 -11.29 2.17 0.07
CA VAL A 5 -11.02 0.86 0.66
C VAL A 5 -11.10 -0.14 -0.49
N LEU A 6 -10.00 -0.82 -0.77
CA LEU A 6 -9.93 -1.79 -1.86
C LEU A 6 -10.60 -3.07 -1.37
N ASP A 7 -11.94 -3.06 -1.39
CA ASP A 7 -12.81 -4.13 -0.89
C ASP A 7 -12.87 -5.36 -1.80
N SER A 8 -12.33 -5.26 -3.02
CA SER A 8 -12.32 -6.33 -4.00
C SER A 8 -11.02 -6.36 -4.81
N ARG A 9 -10.67 -7.55 -5.30
CA ARG A 9 -9.52 -7.75 -6.19
C ARG A 9 -9.59 -6.87 -7.44
N LYS A 10 -10.78 -6.66 -8.00
CA LYS A 10 -10.98 -5.76 -9.15
C LYS A 10 -10.59 -4.32 -8.81
N ASN A 11 -11.00 -3.82 -7.64
CA ASN A 11 -10.61 -2.49 -7.17
C ASN A 11 -9.11 -2.37 -6.94
N VAL A 12 -8.46 -3.42 -6.45
CA VAL A 12 -6.98 -3.50 -6.38
C VAL A 12 -6.36 -3.32 -7.77
N VAL A 13 -6.79 -4.09 -8.76
CA VAL A 13 -6.25 -3.99 -10.13
C VAL A 13 -6.45 -2.58 -10.70
N MET A 14 -7.62 -1.98 -10.49
CA MET A 14 -7.88 -0.60 -10.93
C MET A 14 -6.96 0.42 -10.24
N ALA A 15 -6.71 0.25 -8.93
CA ALA A 15 -5.80 1.12 -8.19
C ALA A 15 -4.36 0.96 -8.67
N VAL A 16 -3.91 -0.27 -8.95
CA VAL A 16 -2.58 -0.54 -9.53
C VAL A 16 -2.44 0.15 -10.89
N ILE A 17 -3.41 -0.03 -11.80
CA ILE A 17 -3.40 0.61 -13.13
C ILE A 17 -3.40 2.14 -13.01
N GLY A 18 -4.19 2.69 -12.09
CA GLY A 18 -4.25 4.13 -11.85
C GLY A 18 -2.96 4.72 -11.28
N ALA A 19 -2.18 3.93 -10.54
CA ALA A 19 -0.87 4.32 -10.03
C ALA A 19 0.27 4.02 -11.01
N TYR A 20 0.03 3.19 -12.03
CA TYR A 20 1.06 2.77 -12.98
C TYR A 20 1.47 3.92 -13.91
N PRO A 21 2.77 4.24 -14.04
CA PRO A 21 3.24 5.26 -14.98
C PRO A 21 2.83 4.93 -16.42
N GLY A 22 2.14 5.85 -17.09
CA GLY A 22 1.59 5.61 -18.44
C GLY A 22 0.31 4.76 -18.46
N GLY A 23 -0.25 4.42 -17.29
CA GLY A 23 -1.55 3.78 -17.13
C GLY A 23 -1.66 2.41 -17.82
N ARG A 24 -2.88 2.09 -18.29
CA ARG A 24 -3.21 0.77 -18.86
C ARG A 24 -2.37 0.38 -20.07
N GLU A 25 -1.97 1.35 -20.90
CA GLU A 25 -1.23 1.05 -22.13
C GLU A 25 0.17 0.54 -21.79
N TYR A 26 0.85 1.24 -20.89
CA TYR A 26 2.18 0.84 -20.41
C TYR A 26 2.11 -0.42 -19.56
N ALA A 27 1.12 -0.56 -18.68
CA ALA A 27 0.90 -1.78 -17.91
C ALA A 27 0.68 -3.01 -18.82
N SER A 28 -0.10 -2.85 -19.90
CA SER A 28 -0.32 -3.93 -20.87
C SER A 28 0.97 -4.32 -21.60
N ALA A 29 1.78 -3.33 -22.00
CA ALA A 29 3.04 -3.54 -22.67
C ALA A 29 4.07 -4.22 -21.76
N ASP A 30 4.17 -3.83 -20.49
CA ASP A 30 5.07 -4.45 -19.51
C ASP A 30 4.70 -5.93 -19.29
N LEU A 31 3.41 -6.26 -19.23
CA LEU A 31 2.97 -7.65 -19.16
C LEU A 31 3.08 -8.42 -20.50
N GLY A 32 3.51 -7.78 -21.58
CA GLY A 32 3.59 -8.38 -22.91
C GLY A 32 2.23 -8.82 -23.45
N MET A 33 1.16 -8.10 -23.08
CA MET A 33 -0.21 -8.42 -23.46
C MET A 33 -0.78 -7.41 -24.46
N PRO A 34 -1.53 -7.86 -25.49
CA PRO A 34 -2.34 -6.94 -26.29
C PRO A 34 -3.34 -6.19 -25.41
N ILE A 35 -3.48 -4.87 -25.62
CA ILE A 35 -4.31 -4.00 -24.76
C ILE A 35 -5.74 -4.53 -24.55
N LYS A 36 -6.39 -5.04 -25.60
CA LYS A 36 -7.74 -5.62 -25.51
C LYS A 36 -7.79 -6.84 -24.59
N LYS A 37 -6.76 -7.69 -24.62
CA LYS A 37 -6.65 -8.87 -23.74
C LYS A 37 -6.40 -8.41 -22.30
N PHE A 38 -5.53 -7.43 -22.12
CA PHE A 38 -5.25 -6.84 -20.82
C PHE A 38 -6.53 -6.25 -20.19
N ASP A 39 -7.23 -5.37 -20.90
CA ASP A 39 -8.46 -4.73 -20.41
C ASP A 39 -9.52 -5.76 -20.02
N ASN A 40 -9.69 -6.82 -20.83
CA ASN A 40 -10.62 -7.90 -20.49
C ASN A 40 -10.25 -8.56 -19.15
N GLN A 41 -8.99 -8.93 -18.95
CA GLN A 41 -8.54 -9.59 -17.72
C GLN A 41 -8.50 -8.64 -16.51
N ALA A 42 -8.17 -7.38 -16.72
CA ALA A 42 -8.07 -6.37 -15.66
C ALA A 42 -9.44 -5.96 -15.13
N TYR A 43 -10.43 -5.85 -16.02
CA TYR A 43 -11.79 -5.44 -15.67
C TYR A 43 -12.76 -6.61 -15.52
N GLU A 44 -12.26 -7.85 -15.66
CA GLU A 44 -13.02 -9.10 -15.58
C GLU A 44 -14.21 -9.13 -16.57
N ASN A 45 -14.00 -8.57 -17.75
CA ASN A 45 -15.01 -8.51 -18.81
C ASN A 45 -15.02 -9.81 -19.63
N ALA A 46 -16.15 -10.07 -20.30
CA ALA A 46 -16.32 -11.14 -21.29
C ALA A 46 -15.96 -12.55 -20.79
N GLY A 47 -16.15 -12.84 -19.49
CA GLY A 47 -15.82 -14.14 -18.90
C GLY A 47 -14.33 -14.48 -18.95
N SER A 48 -13.47 -13.48 -19.17
CA SER A 48 -12.04 -13.70 -19.22
C SER A 48 -11.46 -13.99 -17.84
N ARG A 49 -10.38 -14.79 -17.82
CA ARG A 49 -9.65 -15.06 -16.59
C ARG A 49 -9.05 -13.75 -16.02
N PRO A 50 -9.15 -13.47 -14.71
CA PRO A 50 -8.54 -12.29 -14.12
C PRO A 50 -7.00 -12.29 -14.26
N LEU A 51 -6.38 -11.12 -14.06
CA LEU A 51 -4.93 -11.03 -13.89
C LEU A 51 -4.48 -11.88 -12.67
N THR A 52 -3.39 -12.63 -12.85
CA THR A 52 -2.80 -13.45 -11.78
C THR A 52 -2.10 -12.57 -10.75
N ASP A 53 -1.84 -13.12 -9.56
CA ASP A 53 -1.07 -12.42 -8.52
C ASP A 53 0.31 -12.01 -9.01
N VAL A 54 0.94 -12.84 -9.85
CA VAL A 54 2.25 -12.56 -10.45
C VAL A 54 2.19 -11.34 -11.38
N HIS A 55 1.12 -11.22 -12.19
CA HIS A 55 0.94 -10.04 -13.05
C HIS A 55 0.77 -8.77 -12.21
N ILE A 56 -0.10 -8.82 -11.20
CA ILE A 56 -0.37 -7.66 -10.35
C ILE A 56 0.90 -7.26 -9.61
N HIS A 57 1.58 -8.22 -8.97
CA HIS A 57 2.83 -7.98 -8.25
C HIS A 57 3.91 -7.34 -9.14
N ARG A 58 4.09 -7.83 -10.37
CA ARG A 58 5.02 -7.22 -11.33
C ARG A 58 4.67 -5.76 -11.62
N LEU A 59 3.40 -5.46 -11.86
CA LEU A 59 2.98 -4.08 -12.09
C LEU A 59 3.22 -3.20 -10.86
N GLU A 60 2.98 -3.73 -9.66
CA GLU A 60 3.21 -3.02 -8.40
C GLU A 60 4.70 -2.73 -8.15
N GLN A 61 5.63 -3.58 -8.60
CA GLN A 61 7.07 -3.30 -8.50
C GLN A 61 7.47 -2.05 -9.29
N VAL A 62 6.85 -1.82 -10.44
CA VAL A 62 7.10 -0.62 -11.25
C VAL A 62 6.36 0.59 -10.68
N ALA A 63 5.10 0.42 -10.24
CA ALA A 63 4.30 1.50 -9.68
C ALA A 63 4.73 1.93 -8.26
N GLY A 64 5.52 1.11 -7.56
CA GLY A 64 5.90 1.34 -6.17
C GLY A 64 4.72 1.23 -5.20
N THR A 65 3.77 0.32 -5.47
CA THR A 65 2.56 0.11 -4.67
C THR A 65 2.53 -1.26 -3.99
N THR A 66 1.61 -1.45 -3.05
CA THR A 66 1.44 -2.68 -2.26
C THR A 66 -0.02 -3.09 -2.10
N PHE A 67 -0.89 -2.59 -2.98
CA PHE A 67 -2.34 -2.74 -2.91
C PHE A 67 -2.80 -4.19 -2.83
N LEU A 68 -2.15 -5.11 -3.55
CA LEU A 68 -2.52 -6.53 -3.46
C LEU A 68 -2.18 -7.12 -2.09
N ALA A 69 -1.00 -6.80 -1.56
CA ALA A 69 -0.58 -7.29 -0.25
C ALA A 69 -1.43 -6.69 0.87
N ASP A 70 -1.74 -5.38 0.79
CA ASP A 70 -2.63 -4.69 1.72
C ASP A 70 -4.04 -5.31 1.72
N TYR A 71 -4.59 -5.58 0.53
CA TYR A 71 -5.88 -6.25 0.38
C TYR A 71 -5.88 -7.64 1.01
N ILE A 72 -4.89 -8.48 0.68
CA ILE A 72 -4.79 -9.84 1.23
C ILE A 72 -4.64 -9.80 2.75
N ALA A 73 -3.76 -8.97 3.29
CA ALA A 73 -3.59 -8.84 4.73
C ALA A 73 -4.88 -8.42 5.42
N SER A 74 -5.64 -7.49 4.83
CA SER A 74 -6.92 -7.02 5.39
C SER A 74 -7.97 -8.12 5.50
N MET A 75 -7.98 -9.10 4.58
CA MET A 75 -8.89 -10.25 4.64
C MET A 75 -8.67 -11.12 5.89
N TYR A 76 -7.48 -11.08 6.48
CA TYR A 76 -7.14 -11.78 7.72
C TYR A 76 -7.16 -10.86 8.96
N GLY A 77 -7.66 -9.63 8.83
CA GLY A 77 -7.59 -8.62 9.89
C GLY A 77 -6.15 -8.15 10.20
N GLY A 78 -5.22 -8.37 9.27
CA GLY A 78 -3.82 -8.00 9.40
C GLY A 78 -3.45 -6.71 8.67
N MET A 79 -2.16 -6.38 8.70
CA MET A 79 -1.57 -5.32 7.88
C MET A 79 -0.32 -5.84 7.18
N PHE A 80 -0.09 -5.39 5.95
CA PHE A 80 1.18 -5.61 5.29
C PHE A 80 2.22 -4.62 5.80
N VAL A 81 3.45 -5.11 6.01
CA VAL A 81 4.59 -4.27 6.39
C VAL A 81 5.72 -4.46 5.39
N PRO A 82 6.11 -3.42 4.64
CA PRO A 82 7.27 -3.51 3.77
C PRO A 82 8.55 -3.52 4.61
N LEU A 83 9.23 -4.66 4.62
CA LEU A 83 10.51 -4.86 5.29
C LEU A 83 11.73 -4.65 4.36
N SER A 84 11.49 -4.19 3.13
CA SER A 84 12.57 -3.87 2.21
C SER A 84 13.43 -2.73 2.76
N LEU A 85 14.73 -2.99 2.84
CA LEU A 85 15.73 -2.02 3.25
C LEU A 85 16.57 -1.62 2.04
N PRO A 86 16.93 -0.34 1.91
CA PRO A 86 17.87 0.09 0.89
C PRO A 86 19.24 -0.54 1.18
N GLU A 87 20.04 -0.72 0.12
CA GLU A 87 21.42 -1.19 0.25
C GLU A 87 22.24 -0.28 1.18
N ASN A 88 21.98 1.03 1.13
CA ASN A 88 22.61 2.03 1.98
C ASN A 88 21.65 2.47 3.10
N LEU A 89 21.42 1.61 4.08
CA LEU A 89 20.69 1.99 5.29
C LEU A 89 21.60 2.82 6.21
N ASP A 90 21.24 4.07 6.45
CA ASP A 90 21.98 4.99 7.32
C ASP A 90 21.05 5.77 8.27
N ASN A 91 21.64 6.66 9.08
CA ASN A 91 20.88 7.48 10.02
C ASN A 91 19.95 8.50 9.31
N VAL A 92 20.27 8.92 8.09
CA VAL A 92 19.45 9.87 7.32
C VAL A 92 18.18 9.17 6.84
N GLU A 93 18.31 7.93 6.36
CA GLU A 93 17.17 7.11 5.98
C GLU A 93 16.30 6.73 7.18
N LEU A 94 16.89 6.39 8.34
CA LEU A 94 16.12 6.18 9.56
C LEU A 94 15.34 7.44 9.97
N TYR A 95 15.95 8.62 9.88
CA TYR A 95 15.28 9.89 10.15
C TYR A 95 14.11 10.13 9.18
N SER A 96 14.32 9.91 7.88
CA SER A 96 13.29 9.98 6.85
C SER A 96 12.10 9.05 7.15
N ARG A 97 12.36 7.81 7.56
CA ARG A 97 11.33 6.85 7.96
C ARG A 97 10.57 7.32 9.20
N SER A 98 11.27 7.85 10.20
CA SER A 98 10.68 8.39 11.42
C SER A 98 9.75 9.58 11.15
N LEU A 99 10.16 10.49 10.27
CA LEU A 99 9.31 11.59 9.82
C LEU A 99 8.06 11.10 9.10
N LYS A 100 8.18 10.11 8.21
CA LYS A 100 7.02 9.51 7.51
C LYS A 100 6.05 8.84 8.49
N ALA A 101 6.55 8.08 9.46
CA ALA A 101 5.72 7.46 10.50
C ALA A 101 5.02 8.52 11.35
N SER A 102 5.73 9.57 11.76
CA SER A 102 5.18 10.69 12.54
C SER A 102 4.09 11.46 11.79
N ALA A 103 4.29 11.73 10.49
CA ALA A 103 3.28 12.38 9.66
C ALA A 103 2.01 11.52 9.55
N LYS A 104 2.15 10.20 9.38
CA LYS A 104 1.01 9.27 9.37
C LYS A 104 0.28 9.22 10.71
N ARG A 105 1.01 9.24 11.84
CA ARG A 105 0.41 9.36 13.17
C ARG A 105 -0.45 10.62 13.28
N GLY A 106 0.12 11.77 12.93
CA GLY A 106 -0.62 13.03 12.92
C GLY A 106 -1.86 12.99 12.03
N LYS A 107 -1.83 12.24 10.92
CA LYS A 107 -3.01 12.04 10.07
C LYS A 107 -4.11 11.23 10.77
N VAL A 108 -3.75 10.21 11.56
CA VAL A 108 -4.71 9.47 12.40
C VAL A 108 -5.37 10.44 13.38
N ASP A 109 -4.56 11.24 14.09
CA ASP A 109 -5.05 12.19 15.10
C ASP A 109 -6.00 13.23 14.49
N GLN A 110 -5.69 13.73 13.28
CA GLN A 110 -6.57 14.65 12.56
C GLN A 110 -7.91 14.03 12.17
N ILE A 111 -7.91 12.79 11.66
CA ILE A 111 -9.16 12.11 11.27
C ILE A 111 -9.98 11.80 12.52
N MET A 112 -9.32 11.34 13.59
CA MET A 112 -9.97 11.07 14.87
C MET A 112 -10.61 12.33 15.45
N SER A 113 -9.90 13.46 15.47
CA SER A 113 -10.44 14.73 15.96
C SER A 113 -11.67 15.15 15.17
N ALA A 114 -11.61 15.11 13.83
CA ALA A 114 -12.74 15.49 12.99
C ALA A 114 -13.96 14.56 13.15
N ALA A 115 -13.74 13.26 13.37
CA ALA A 115 -14.80 12.28 13.59
C ALA A 115 -15.45 12.39 14.99
N LEU A 116 -14.86 13.16 15.90
CA LEU A 116 -15.41 13.39 17.25
C LEU A 116 -16.18 14.72 17.36
N ASP A 117 -16.18 15.56 16.32
CA ASP A 117 -16.76 16.91 16.34
C ASP A 117 -18.28 16.91 16.63
N ASP A 118 -19.01 15.87 16.21
CA ASP A 118 -20.43 15.69 16.47
C ASP A 118 -20.73 14.68 17.61
N GLY A 119 -19.69 14.13 18.23
CA GLY A 119 -19.77 13.16 19.32
C GLY A 119 -20.16 11.73 18.90
N VAL A 120 -20.29 11.42 17.60
CA VAL A 120 -20.70 10.09 17.11
C VAL A 120 -19.80 9.65 15.96
N ILE A 121 -19.01 8.60 16.17
CA ILE A 121 -18.20 8.03 15.08
C ILE A 121 -19.10 7.16 14.18
N GLU A 122 -19.34 7.64 12.97
CA GLU A 122 -20.06 6.87 11.95
C GLU A 122 -19.20 5.72 11.41
N LYS A 123 -19.84 4.69 10.83
CA LYS A 123 -19.12 3.55 10.23
C LYS A 123 -18.05 3.99 9.22
N ARG A 124 -18.36 4.97 8.36
CA ARG A 124 -17.40 5.49 7.36
C ARG A 124 -16.18 6.15 8.01
N GLU A 125 -16.35 6.74 9.18
CA GLU A 125 -15.31 7.43 9.92
C GLU A 125 -14.45 6.43 10.67
N ALA A 126 -15.07 5.42 11.29
CA ALA A 126 -14.37 4.28 11.84
C ALA A 126 -13.49 3.59 10.77
N ASP A 127 -14.03 3.34 9.57
CA ASP A 127 -13.28 2.74 8.46
C ASP A 127 -12.08 3.63 8.06
N ALA A 128 -12.26 4.96 8.01
CA ALA A 128 -11.20 5.90 7.68
C ALA A 128 -10.11 5.99 8.77
N ILE A 129 -10.51 5.95 10.04
CA ILE A 129 -9.61 5.93 11.19
C ILE A 129 -8.76 4.65 11.15
N ILE A 130 -9.39 3.49 10.99
CA ILE A 130 -8.70 2.21 10.93
C ILE A 130 -7.75 2.17 9.73
N ALA A 131 -8.18 2.60 8.55
CA ALA A 131 -7.32 2.67 7.38
C ALA A 131 -6.07 3.54 7.64
N ALA A 132 -6.24 4.72 8.24
CA ALA A 132 -5.12 5.58 8.60
C ALA A 132 -4.21 4.91 9.65
N LEU A 133 -4.79 4.27 10.67
CA LEU A 133 -4.06 3.57 11.72
C LEU A 133 -3.19 2.46 11.16
N LEU A 134 -3.71 1.61 10.27
CA LEU A 134 -2.95 0.53 9.64
C LEU A 134 -1.75 1.08 8.86
N THR A 135 -1.92 2.19 8.13
CA THR A 135 -0.81 2.80 7.38
C THR A 135 0.28 3.37 8.30
N TYR A 136 -0.10 3.91 9.46
CA TYR A 136 0.81 4.39 10.48
C TYR A 136 1.57 3.22 11.12
N MET A 137 0.84 2.20 11.58
CA MET A 137 1.43 1.03 12.25
C MET A 137 2.40 0.28 11.35
N SER A 138 2.07 0.13 10.06
CA SER A 138 2.98 -0.44 9.06
C SER A 138 4.27 0.39 8.90
N ALA A 139 4.16 1.71 8.79
CA ALA A 139 5.32 2.59 8.71
C ALA A 139 6.18 2.57 9.98
N ARG A 140 5.53 2.58 11.15
CA ARG A 140 6.19 2.56 12.44
C ARG A 140 6.93 1.24 12.66
N TYR A 141 6.32 0.12 12.28
CA TYR A 141 6.99 -1.18 12.33
C TYR A 141 8.21 -1.19 11.42
N SER A 142 8.07 -0.76 10.16
CA SER A 142 9.18 -0.71 9.20
C SER A 142 10.35 0.17 9.68
N GLU A 143 10.06 1.30 10.33
CA GLU A 143 11.05 2.17 10.96
C GLU A 143 11.79 1.47 12.11
N VAL A 144 11.05 0.85 13.04
CA VAL A 144 11.64 0.14 14.19
C VAL A 144 12.48 -1.04 13.71
N PHE A 145 11.98 -1.80 12.74
CA PHE A 145 12.71 -2.91 12.13
C PHE A 145 14.02 -2.44 11.49
N ALA A 146 13.99 -1.37 10.69
CA ALA A 146 15.18 -0.78 10.07
C ALA A 146 16.20 -0.31 11.13
N THR A 147 15.72 0.30 12.21
CA THR A 147 16.58 0.75 13.32
C THR A 147 17.29 -0.43 13.97
N ILE A 148 16.54 -1.49 14.31
CA ILE A 148 17.12 -2.71 14.88
C ILE A 148 18.20 -3.25 13.94
N GLN A 149 17.90 -3.39 12.65
CA GLN A 149 18.85 -3.94 11.70
C GLN A 149 20.14 -3.12 11.56
N LEU A 150 20.03 -1.78 11.44
CA LEU A 150 21.20 -0.91 11.31
C LEU A 150 22.16 -1.07 12.51
N TYR A 151 21.60 -1.13 13.72
CA TYR A 151 22.41 -1.21 14.93
C TYR A 151 22.83 -2.63 15.27
N SER A 152 22.10 -3.67 14.86
CA SER A 152 22.55 -5.06 14.99
C SER A 152 23.73 -5.41 14.08
N GLN A 153 23.83 -4.80 12.89
CA GLN A 153 24.99 -4.98 12.00
C GLN A 153 26.26 -4.30 12.51
N ARG A 154 26.12 -3.23 13.31
CA ARG A 154 27.27 -2.50 13.90
C ARG A 154 27.87 -3.18 15.12
N THR A 155 27.16 -4.08 15.78
CA THR A 155 27.64 -4.78 17.00
C THR A 155 28.67 -5.88 16.70
N VAL A 156 29.01 -6.11 15.43
CA VAL A 156 30.10 -7.02 15.03
C VAL A 156 31.36 -6.21 14.70
N GLN A 157 31.91 -5.51 15.69
CA GLN A 157 33.27 -4.95 15.69
C GLN A 157 33.87 -5.04 17.09
#